data_AF-A0A839LIW7-F1
#
_entry.id   AF-A0A839LIW7-F1
#
_cell.length_a   1.000
_cell.length_b   1.000
_cell.length_c   1.000
_cell.angle_alpha   90.00
_cell.angle_beta   90.00
_cell.angle_gamma   90.00
#
_symmetry.space_group_name_H-M   'P 1'
#
loop_
_entity.id
_entity.type
_entity.pdbx_description
1 polymer ?
#
loop_
_entity_poly.entity_id
_entity_poly.type
_entity_poly.pdbx_seq_one_letter_code
_entity_poly.pdbx_strand_id
1 'polypeptide(L)'
;MKYRDKSEGAQGMEKAVSLWRVYGAGMALLGAGALTGCASAPGETLDKALEAVGVLKKAEAPKPPVSKALPLPIRLQASPSLNLDAKGRSLGLWVRIYKLKQADAFLSAPYDTFGNKEREREVLGEQLLSVRDVQLVPGQALRVEESFEPEQPFVGVVGLFLAPAPQRWRYAFKTEGLSPQGLILGAHACALSVQQGEPVGVNRAFAQSTPPFCS
;
A
#
# COMPACT_ATOMS: atom_id res chain seq x y z
N MET A 1 -19.78 -31.80 47.05
CA MET A 1 -19.40 -30.43 47.44
C MET A 1 -19.98 -29.47 46.41
N LYS A 2 -20.76 -28.48 46.85
CA LYS A 2 -21.61 -27.59 46.04
C LYS A 2 -21.01 -26.17 46.09
N TYR A 3 -21.34 -25.35 45.07
CA TYR A 3 -21.10 -23.88 44.96
C TYR A 3 -19.64 -23.46 44.66
N ARG A 4 -19.36 -22.46 43.80
CA ARG A 4 -20.11 -21.24 43.46
C ARG A 4 -19.67 -20.67 42.10
N ASP A 5 -20.66 -20.30 41.30
CA ASP A 5 -20.57 -19.43 40.12
C ASP A 5 -20.12 -18.00 40.51
N LYS A 6 -19.34 -17.34 39.65
CA LYS A 6 -18.98 -15.93 39.79
C LYS A 6 -19.00 -15.26 38.42
N SER A 7 -20.19 -15.18 37.83
CA SER A 7 -20.57 -14.03 37.00
C SER A 7 -20.64 -12.78 37.87
N GLU A 8 -20.00 -11.68 37.45
CA GLU A 8 -20.45 -10.28 37.59
C GLU A 8 -19.25 -9.35 37.43
N GLY A 9 -19.28 -8.52 36.38
CA GLY A 9 -18.21 -7.60 36.02
C GLY A 9 -18.65 -6.60 34.95
N ALA A 10 -19.72 -5.87 35.27
CA ALA A 10 -20.05 -4.51 34.80
C ALA A 10 -19.95 -4.22 33.29
N GLN A 11 -21.10 -4.38 32.63
CA GLN A 11 -21.56 -3.48 31.58
C GLN A 11 -21.68 -2.06 32.12
N GLY A 12 -21.24 -1.07 31.34
CA GLY A 12 -21.64 0.32 31.54
C GLY A 12 -20.58 1.28 31.05
N MET A 13 -20.72 1.76 29.82
CA MET A 13 -20.37 3.11 29.37
C MET A 13 -20.65 3.18 27.86
N GLU A 14 -21.87 3.52 27.47
CA GLU A 14 -22.18 4.13 26.16
C GLU A 14 -23.56 4.80 26.23
N LYS A 15 -23.59 6.03 26.76
CA LYS A 15 -24.66 7.01 26.49
C LYS A 15 -24.07 8.41 26.53
N ALA A 16 -23.65 8.90 25.36
CA ALA A 16 -23.39 10.33 25.16
C ALA A 16 -23.55 10.71 23.67
N VAL A 17 -24.73 10.44 23.10
CA VAL A 17 -25.18 11.13 21.88
C VAL A 17 -26.12 12.24 22.33
N SER A 18 -25.53 13.39 22.66
CA SER A 18 -26.26 14.62 23.00
C SER A 18 -26.27 15.56 21.80
N LEU A 19 -27.34 15.41 21.02
CA LEU A 19 -28.23 16.48 20.55
C LEU A 19 -27.63 17.91 20.63
N TRP A 20 -27.21 18.45 19.49
CA TRP A 20 -27.22 19.89 19.27
C TRP A 20 -28.47 20.29 18.50
N ARG A 21 -29.29 21.06 19.21
CA ARG A 21 -30.52 21.70 18.77
C ARG A 21 -30.20 22.86 17.82
N VAL A 22 -30.93 22.87 16.71
CA VAL A 22 -31.78 23.99 16.25
C VAL A 22 -31.23 25.40 16.45
N TYR A 23 -30.70 25.97 15.37
CA TYR A 23 -30.87 27.37 14.97
C TYR A 23 -31.45 27.30 13.55
N GLY A 24 -32.52 27.97 13.15
CA GLY A 24 -33.03 29.25 13.60
C GLY A 24 -33.09 30.16 12.37
N ALA A 25 -34.27 30.19 11.73
CA ALA A 25 -34.85 31.23 10.87
C ALA A 25 -33.95 32.02 9.89
N GLY A 26 -34.24 31.87 8.59
CA GLY A 26 -33.88 32.82 7.54
C GLY A 26 -34.93 32.79 6.43
N MET A 27 -35.90 33.68 6.51
CA MET A 27 -36.98 33.91 5.54
C MET A 27 -36.56 35.02 4.56
N ALA A 28 -37.16 34.98 3.36
CA ALA A 28 -37.19 36.04 2.33
C ALA A 28 -35.96 36.10 1.40
N LEU A 29 -36.03 36.33 0.08
CA LEU A 29 -37.00 37.02 -0.77
C LEU A 29 -36.97 36.47 -2.21
N LEU A 30 -38.11 36.65 -2.88
CA LEU A 30 -38.34 36.57 -4.32
C LEU A 30 -37.39 37.48 -5.12
N GLY A 31 -36.98 37.04 -6.31
CA GLY A 31 -36.30 37.89 -7.28
C GLY A 31 -36.10 37.20 -8.63
N ALA A 32 -37.16 37.18 -9.45
CA ALA A 32 -37.09 36.84 -10.86
C ALA A 32 -36.41 37.99 -11.62
N GLY A 33 -35.37 37.70 -12.39
CA GLY A 33 -34.71 38.64 -13.28
C GLY A 33 -34.38 37.98 -14.61
N ALA A 34 -35.28 38.13 -15.58
CA ALA A 34 -35.00 37.89 -16.99
C ALA A 34 -34.87 39.24 -17.67
N LEU A 35 -33.69 39.60 -18.17
CA LEU A 35 -33.53 40.50 -19.31
C LEU A 35 -32.25 40.14 -20.09
N THR A 36 -32.51 39.67 -21.30
CA THR A 36 -31.69 39.75 -22.50
C THR A 36 -31.00 41.10 -22.69
N GLY A 37 -29.72 41.08 -23.07
CA GLY A 37 -28.99 42.24 -23.55
C GLY A 37 -27.68 41.84 -24.23
N CYS A 38 -27.71 41.68 -25.56
CA CYS A 38 -26.53 41.59 -26.41
C CYS A 38 -25.98 43.00 -26.68
N ALA A 39 -24.66 43.19 -26.58
CA ALA A 39 -23.96 44.23 -27.32
C ALA A 39 -22.49 43.81 -27.52
N SER A 40 -22.14 43.57 -28.77
CA SER A 40 -20.78 43.48 -29.28
C SER A 40 -20.35 44.86 -29.80
N ALA A 41 -19.21 45.37 -29.32
CA ALA A 41 -18.27 46.16 -30.13
C ALA A 41 -16.92 46.30 -29.40
N PRO A 42 -15.79 46.21 -30.14
CA PRO A 42 -14.44 46.26 -29.60
C PRO A 42 -13.93 47.71 -29.53
N GLY A 43 -13.18 48.03 -28.48
CA GLY A 43 -12.54 49.33 -28.34
C GLY A 43 -11.32 49.21 -27.44
N GLU A 44 -10.16 49.02 -28.06
CA GLU A 44 -8.87 49.21 -27.43
C GLU A 44 -8.72 50.68 -27.04
N THR A 45 -8.64 50.99 -25.74
CA THR A 45 -7.99 52.21 -25.29
C THR A 45 -7.21 51.95 -24.02
N LEU A 46 -5.90 51.88 -24.25
CA LEU A 46 -4.87 52.63 -23.54
C LEU A 46 -4.64 52.28 -22.06
N ASP A 47 -3.62 51.44 -21.90
CA ASP A 47 -2.59 51.54 -20.89
C ASP A 47 -2.40 52.95 -20.27
N LYS A 48 -2.10 52.92 -18.98
CA LYS A 48 -1.69 54.01 -18.09
C LYS A 48 -2.81 54.82 -17.46
N ALA A 49 -3.27 54.34 -16.32
CA ALA A 49 -2.91 54.93 -15.03
C ALA A 49 -3.75 54.30 -13.91
N LEU A 50 -3.09 53.58 -12.99
CA LEU A 50 -3.33 53.56 -11.54
C LEU A 50 -2.53 52.41 -10.93
N GLU A 51 -1.22 52.63 -10.84
CA GLU A 51 -0.40 52.10 -9.76
C GLU A 51 -0.92 52.73 -8.45
N ALA A 52 -1.89 52.09 -7.81
CA ALA A 52 -2.21 52.25 -6.39
C ALA A 52 -3.40 51.35 -6.06
N VAL A 53 -3.11 50.15 -5.55
CA VAL A 53 -3.77 49.45 -4.43
C VAL A 53 -3.44 47.98 -4.58
N GLY A 54 -2.63 47.51 -3.62
CA GLY A 54 -2.60 46.12 -3.17
C GLY A 54 -2.38 45.08 -4.24
N VAL A 55 -1.14 44.60 -4.35
CA VAL A 55 -0.82 43.26 -4.84
C VAL A 55 -1.88 42.30 -4.30
N LEU A 56 -2.85 41.93 -5.14
CA LEU A 56 -3.70 40.78 -4.92
C LEU A 56 -2.76 39.59 -5.05
N LYS A 57 -2.06 39.26 -3.96
CA LYS A 57 -1.56 37.92 -3.73
C LYS A 57 -2.79 37.05 -3.86
N LYS A 58 -2.96 36.45 -5.04
CA LYS A 58 -3.89 35.35 -5.25
C LYS A 58 -3.58 34.39 -4.11
N ALA A 59 -4.48 34.33 -3.13
CA ALA A 59 -4.35 33.39 -2.03
C ALA A 59 -4.31 32.02 -2.69
N GLU A 60 -3.12 31.43 -2.74
CA GLU A 60 -2.96 30.06 -3.15
C GLU A 60 -3.77 29.27 -2.12
N ALA A 61 -4.84 28.63 -2.57
CA ALA A 61 -5.61 27.74 -1.73
C ALA A 61 -4.63 26.83 -0.99
N PRO A 62 -4.82 26.57 0.32
CA PRO A 62 -3.92 25.69 1.05
C PRO A 62 -3.77 24.41 0.23
N LYS A 63 -2.55 24.12 -0.25
CA LYS A 63 -2.29 22.85 -0.92
C LYS A 63 -2.78 21.76 0.04
N PRO A 64 -3.63 20.83 -0.42
CA PRO A 64 -4.04 19.72 0.43
C PRO A 64 -2.78 19.11 1.03
N PRO A 65 -2.79 18.70 2.31
CA PRO A 65 -1.59 18.20 2.97
C PRO A 65 -0.98 17.12 2.09
N VAL A 66 0.26 17.37 1.64
CA VAL A 66 0.99 16.41 0.81
C VAL A 66 1.13 15.17 1.68
N SER A 67 0.34 14.16 1.36
CA SER A 67 0.29 12.91 2.08
C SER A 67 1.68 12.29 2.03
N LYS A 68 2.32 12.22 3.21
CA LYS A 68 3.73 11.90 3.34
C LYS A 68 3.98 10.42 3.05
N ALA A 69 5.03 10.13 2.29
CA ALA A 69 5.51 8.78 2.08
C ALA A 69 5.75 8.02 3.41
N LEU A 70 5.26 6.79 3.49
CA LEU A 70 5.36 5.92 4.66
C LEU A 70 6.66 5.09 4.58
N PRO A 71 7.62 5.27 5.50
CA PRO A 71 8.78 4.39 5.57
C PRO A 71 8.36 2.98 5.99
N LEU A 72 8.82 1.97 5.26
CA LEU A 72 8.54 0.58 5.52
C LEU A 72 9.83 -0.25 5.45
N PRO A 73 10.37 -0.69 6.61
CA PRO A 73 11.48 -1.63 6.60
C PRO A 73 11.01 -3.03 6.22
N ILE A 74 11.76 -3.68 5.33
CA ILE A 74 11.55 -5.06 4.91
C ILE A 74 12.78 -5.87 5.30
N ARG A 75 12.61 -6.81 6.24
CA ARG A 75 13.67 -7.73 6.65
C ARG A 75 13.49 -9.08 5.97
N LEU A 76 14.55 -9.53 5.31
CA LEU A 76 14.63 -10.82 4.65
C LEU A 76 15.62 -11.70 5.41
N GLN A 77 15.20 -12.90 5.82
CA GLN A 77 16.03 -13.86 6.53
C GLN A 77 16.21 -15.10 5.66
N ALA A 78 17.39 -15.24 5.06
CA ALA A 78 17.75 -16.42 4.30
C ALA A 78 18.18 -17.57 5.22
N SER A 79 17.59 -18.74 5.03
CA SER A 79 18.08 -19.98 5.64
C SER A 79 19.46 -20.37 5.08
N PRO A 80 20.25 -21.20 5.79
CA PRO A 80 21.46 -21.81 5.22
C PRO A 80 21.16 -22.73 4.02
N SER A 81 19.95 -23.27 3.93
CA SER A 81 19.45 -24.09 2.83
C SER A 81 18.72 -23.27 1.76
N LEU A 82 19.10 -22.00 1.54
CA LEU A 82 18.46 -21.12 0.57
C LEU A 82 18.52 -21.68 -0.86
N ASN A 83 17.39 -21.65 -1.57
CA ASN A 83 17.29 -21.85 -3.02
C ASN A 83 18.06 -23.09 -3.52
N LEU A 84 17.72 -24.26 -2.97
CA LEU A 84 18.45 -25.51 -3.25
C LEU A 84 18.29 -25.92 -4.72
N ASP A 85 19.37 -26.38 -5.33
CA ASP A 85 19.32 -27.10 -6.61
C ASP A 85 18.99 -28.59 -6.42
N ALA A 86 18.86 -29.31 -7.54
CA ALA A 86 18.60 -30.76 -7.55
C ALA A 86 19.69 -31.61 -6.87
N LYS A 87 20.87 -31.04 -6.58
CA LYS A 87 21.97 -31.71 -5.86
C LYS A 87 22.01 -31.31 -4.37
N GLY A 88 21.05 -30.52 -3.90
CA GLY A 88 20.98 -30.03 -2.53
C GLY A 88 21.97 -28.91 -2.21
N ARG A 89 22.53 -28.23 -3.22
CA ARG A 89 23.44 -27.10 -3.01
C ARG A 89 22.64 -25.82 -2.81
N SER A 90 22.96 -25.06 -1.76
CA SER A 90 22.36 -23.75 -1.52
C SER A 90 22.88 -22.71 -2.51
N LEU A 91 21.96 -21.95 -3.09
CA LEU A 91 22.26 -20.90 -4.06
C LEU A 91 21.76 -19.54 -3.59
N GLY A 92 22.27 -18.47 -4.20
CA GLY A 92 21.71 -17.15 -4.01
C GLY A 92 20.28 -17.06 -4.56
N LEU A 93 19.49 -16.14 -4.03
CA LEU A 93 18.10 -15.90 -4.44
C LEU A 93 17.92 -14.44 -4.81
N TRP A 94 17.40 -14.17 -6.00
CA TRP A 94 16.88 -12.85 -6.34
C TRP A 94 15.50 -12.68 -5.71
N VAL A 95 15.35 -11.65 -4.90
CA VAL A 95 14.07 -11.23 -4.32
C VAL A 95 13.68 -9.90 -4.96
N ARG A 96 12.48 -9.87 -5.55
CA ARG A 96 11.91 -8.69 -6.22
C ARG A 96 10.85 -8.09 -5.31
N ILE A 97 10.99 -6.81 -5.00
CA ILE A 97 10.08 -6.02 -4.17
C ILE A 97 9.34 -5.06 -5.08
N TYR A 98 8.02 -5.14 -5.09
CA TYR A 98 7.13 -4.41 -5.97
C TYR A 98 6.36 -3.37 -5.18
N LYS A 99 6.23 -2.16 -5.74
CA LYS A 99 5.24 -1.18 -5.30
C LYS A 99 4.08 -1.22 -6.28
N LEU A 100 2.87 -1.37 -5.75
CA LEU A 100 1.70 -1.69 -6.56
C LEU A 100 0.53 -0.76 -6.22
N LYS A 101 -0.25 -0.38 -7.25
CA LYS A 101 -1.55 0.28 -7.05
C LYS A 101 -2.60 -0.70 -6.52
N GLN A 102 -2.60 -1.93 -7.05
CA GLN A 102 -3.49 -3.03 -6.67
C GLN A 102 -2.75 -4.37 -6.67
N ALA A 103 -3.18 -5.31 -5.82
CA ALA A 103 -2.52 -6.59 -5.65
C ALA A 103 -3.06 -7.72 -6.55
N ASP A 104 -4.27 -7.61 -7.12
CA ASP A 104 -4.95 -8.75 -7.74
C ASP A 104 -4.23 -9.32 -8.98
N ALA A 105 -3.81 -8.46 -9.91
CA ALA A 105 -3.03 -8.88 -11.07
C ALA A 105 -1.69 -9.50 -10.65
N PHE A 106 -1.05 -8.91 -9.65
CA PHE A 106 0.19 -9.44 -9.08
C PHE A 106 -0.01 -10.81 -8.43
N LEU A 107 -1.10 -11.03 -7.69
CA LEU A 107 -1.40 -12.29 -6.99
C LEU A 107 -1.95 -13.39 -7.90
N SER A 108 -2.43 -13.05 -9.09
CA SER A 108 -2.92 -14.02 -10.09
C SER A 108 -1.88 -14.36 -11.17
N ALA A 109 -0.86 -13.53 -11.36
CA ALA A 109 0.17 -13.74 -12.38
C ALA A 109 0.90 -15.10 -12.22
N PRO A 110 1.23 -15.78 -13.33
CA PRO A 110 2.04 -17.00 -13.30
C PRO A 110 3.49 -16.68 -12.93
N TYR A 111 4.21 -17.69 -12.42
CA TYR A 111 5.59 -17.53 -11.92
C TYR A 111 6.55 -16.94 -12.97
N ASP A 112 6.44 -17.40 -14.22
CA ASP A 112 7.25 -16.97 -15.36
C ASP A 112 6.96 -15.52 -15.84
N THR A 113 6.03 -14.83 -15.18
CA THR A 113 5.86 -13.37 -15.34
C THR A 113 7.05 -12.64 -14.72
N PHE A 114 7.52 -13.07 -13.55
CA PHE A 114 8.46 -12.28 -12.74
C PHE A 114 9.89 -12.48 -13.19
N GLY A 115 10.66 -11.38 -13.22
CA GLY A 115 12.02 -11.37 -13.77
C GLY A 115 12.08 -11.15 -15.29
N ASN A 116 10.93 -11.07 -15.96
CA ASN A 116 10.81 -10.65 -17.36
C ASN A 116 10.05 -9.31 -17.42
N LYS A 117 10.74 -8.21 -17.76
CA LYS A 117 10.17 -6.87 -17.71
C LYS A 117 9.01 -6.69 -18.69
N GLU A 118 9.09 -7.30 -19.86
CA GLU A 118 8.06 -7.24 -20.89
C GLU A 118 6.77 -7.92 -20.41
N ARG A 119 6.89 -9.13 -19.83
CA ARG A 119 5.76 -9.86 -19.26
C ARG A 119 5.21 -9.19 -18.00
N GLU A 120 6.06 -8.65 -17.13
CA GLU A 120 5.62 -7.86 -15.97
C GLU A 120 4.76 -6.67 -16.43
N ARG A 121 5.18 -5.96 -17.49
CA ARG A 121 4.39 -4.86 -18.06
C ARG A 121 3.08 -5.34 -18.67
N GLU A 122 3.09 -6.46 -19.40
CA GLU A 122 1.90 -7.03 -20.03
C GLU A 122 0.86 -7.49 -19.00
N VAL A 123 1.29 -8.21 -17.97
CA VAL A 123 0.41 -8.84 -16.98
C VAL A 123 -0.02 -7.87 -15.87
N LEU A 124 0.89 -7.02 -15.38
CA LEU A 124 0.62 -6.12 -14.26
C LEU A 124 0.13 -4.74 -14.74
N GLY A 125 0.49 -4.33 -15.96
CA GLY A 125 0.08 -3.07 -16.56
C GLY A 125 0.33 -1.88 -15.65
N GLU A 126 -0.69 -1.02 -15.52
CA GLU A 126 -0.64 0.19 -14.70
C GLU A 126 -0.63 -0.08 -13.19
N GLN A 127 -0.84 -1.33 -12.76
CA GLN A 127 -0.79 -1.69 -11.35
C GLN A 127 0.64 -1.74 -10.83
N LEU A 128 1.62 -1.92 -11.72
CA LEU A 128 3.04 -1.88 -11.39
C LEU A 128 3.54 -0.43 -11.34
N LEU A 129 4.05 0.00 -10.19
CA LEU A 129 4.59 1.36 -10.01
C LEU A 129 6.12 1.36 -10.02
N SER A 130 6.74 0.42 -9.31
CA SER A 130 8.19 0.26 -9.33
C SER A 130 8.60 -1.14 -8.87
N VAL A 131 9.79 -1.57 -9.27
CA VAL A 131 10.42 -2.81 -8.82
C VAL A 131 11.80 -2.50 -8.26
N ARG A 132 12.15 -3.14 -7.14
CA ARG A 132 13.51 -3.20 -6.61
C ARG A 132 13.95 -4.65 -6.50
N ASP A 133 15.13 -4.93 -7.02
CA ASP A 133 15.76 -6.25 -6.92
C ASP A 133 16.81 -6.25 -5.83
N VAL A 134 16.81 -7.28 -4.99
CA VAL A 134 17.86 -7.54 -4.01
C VAL A 134 18.30 -9.01 -4.11
N GLN A 135 19.58 -9.26 -3.88
CA GLN A 135 20.11 -10.61 -3.84
C GLN A 135 20.30 -11.04 -2.38
N LEU A 136 19.80 -12.24 -2.06
CA LEU A 136 20.11 -12.94 -0.82
C LEU A 136 21.17 -14.01 -1.09
N VAL A 137 22.10 -14.17 -0.15
CA VAL A 137 22.99 -15.34 -0.08
C VAL A 137 22.58 -16.24 1.08
N PRO A 138 22.94 -17.55 1.06
CA PRO A 138 22.57 -18.47 2.13
C PRO A 138 22.99 -17.97 3.52
N GLY A 139 22.07 -18.03 4.49
CA GLY A 139 22.29 -17.57 5.87
C GLY A 139 22.25 -16.06 6.11
N GLN A 140 22.06 -15.24 5.06
CA GLN A 140 22.04 -13.78 5.18
C GLN A 140 20.78 -13.26 5.86
N ALA A 141 20.93 -12.28 6.75
CA ALA A 141 19.86 -11.36 7.11
C ALA A 141 20.06 -10.03 6.39
N LEU A 142 19.10 -9.62 5.55
CA LEU A 142 19.13 -8.37 4.81
C LEU A 142 17.97 -7.47 5.25
N ARG A 143 18.27 -6.19 5.45
CA ARG A 143 17.25 -5.16 5.73
C ARG A 143 17.22 -4.18 4.57
N VAL A 144 16.03 -3.98 4.02
CA VAL A 144 15.75 -3.09 2.91
C VAL A 144 14.83 -1.99 3.44
N GLU A 145 15.28 -0.74 3.35
CA GLU A 145 14.43 0.41 3.66
C GLU A 145 13.69 0.83 2.39
N GLU A 146 12.36 0.81 2.45
CA GLU A 146 11.47 1.31 1.42
C GLU A 146 10.65 2.49 1.93
N SER A 147 10.13 3.29 1.01
CA SER A 147 9.17 4.35 1.29
C SER A 147 8.02 4.24 0.30
N PHE A 148 6.79 4.27 0.80
CA PHE A 148 5.59 4.08 0.00
C PHE A 148 4.77 5.35 -0.03
N GLU A 149 4.56 5.88 -1.23
CA GLU A 149 3.62 6.98 -1.43
C GLU A 149 2.17 6.46 -1.25
N PRO A 150 1.20 7.32 -0.95
CA PRO A 150 -0.21 6.95 -0.81
C PRO A 150 -0.78 6.22 -2.04
N GLU A 151 -0.29 6.54 -3.23
CA GLU A 151 -0.67 5.89 -4.49
C GLU A 151 -0.03 4.49 -4.65
N GLN A 152 0.82 4.07 -3.70
CA GLN A 152 1.49 2.77 -3.62
C GLN A 152 0.98 1.96 -2.39
N PRO A 153 -0.32 1.67 -2.27
CA PRO A 153 -0.88 1.07 -1.05
C PRO A 153 -0.52 -0.40 -0.85
N PHE A 154 0.17 -1.03 -1.80
CA PHE A 154 0.57 -2.43 -1.71
C PHE A 154 2.07 -2.62 -1.98
N VAL A 155 2.65 -3.52 -1.19
CA VAL A 155 3.98 -4.09 -1.42
C VAL A 155 3.86 -5.55 -1.82
N GLY A 156 4.42 -5.91 -2.97
CA GLY A 156 4.58 -7.30 -3.42
C GLY A 156 6.00 -7.78 -3.18
N VAL A 157 6.17 -9.04 -2.79
CA VAL A 157 7.50 -9.67 -2.68
C VAL A 157 7.48 -11.01 -3.41
N VAL A 158 8.44 -11.21 -4.31
CA VAL A 158 8.62 -12.44 -5.09
C VAL A 158 10.04 -12.98 -4.86
N GLY A 159 10.15 -14.26 -4.52
CA GLY A 159 11.40 -15.00 -4.53
C GLY A 159 11.56 -15.78 -5.84
N LEU A 160 12.61 -15.49 -6.60
CA LEU A 160 12.91 -16.18 -7.86
C LEU A 160 13.68 -17.50 -7.63
N PHE A 161 13.01 -18.48 -6.99
CA PHE A 161 13.57 -19.80 -6.73
C PHE A 161 13.82 -20.63 -8.00
N LEU A 162 14.81 -21.52 -7.98
CA LEU A 162 15.04 -22.48 -9.07
C LEU A 162 13.84 -23.42 -9.28
N ALA A 163 13.28 -23.93 -8.18
CA ALA A 163 12.14 -24.84 -8.16
C ALA A 163 11.18 -24.42 -7.05
N PRO A 164 10.27 -23.44 -7.29
CA PRO A 164 9.42 -22.90 -6.25
C PRO A 164 8.33 -23.89 -5.83
N ALA A 165 8.08 -23.99 -4.52
CA ALA A 165 6.91 -24.70 -4.03
C ALA A 165 5.61 -23.97 -4.46
N PRO A 166 4.53 -24.68 -4.84
CA PRO A 166 3.29 -24.08 -5.32
C PRO A 166 2.75 -23.02 -4.37
N GLN A 167 2.46 -21.82 -4.91
CA GLN A 167 1.88 -20.68 -4.16
C GLN A 167 2.71 -20.23 -2.94
N ARG A 168 4.02 -20.55 -2.89
CA ARG A 168 4.89 -20.22 -1.75
C ARG A 168 5.99 -19.22 -2.08
N TRP A 169 6.01 -18.71 -3.30
CA TRP A 169 7.11 -17.89 -3.83
C TRP A 169 6.75 -16.40 -3.91
N ARG A 170 5.51 -16.02 -3.57
CA ARG A 170 5.01 -14.65 -3.64
C ARG A 170 4.04 -14.33 -2.50
N TYR A 171 4.13 -13.11 -1.98
CA TYR A 171 3.13 -12.52 -1.10
C TYR A 171 2.92 -11.04 -1.43
N ALA A 172 1.75 -10.50 -1.11
CA ALA A 172 1.46 -9.07 -1.14
C ALA A 172 0.90 -8.61 0.20
N PHE A 173 1.14 -7.36 0.57
CA PHE A 173 0.71 -6.76 1.83
C PHE A 173 0.15 -5.37 1.56
N LYS A 174 -0.89 -4.98 2.28
CA LYS A 174 -1.29 -3.57 2.39
C LYS A 174 -0.23 -2.84 3.22
N THR A 175 0.14 -1.63 2.80
CA THR A 175 1.08 -0.79 3.56
C THR A 175 0.40 -0.19 4.80
N GLU A 176 -0.89 0.09 4.69
CA GLU A 176 -1.75 0.46 5.82
C GLU A 176 -1.82 -0.67 6.86
N GLY A 177 -1.67 -0.31 8.13
CA GLY A 177 -1.79 -1.24 9.24
C GLY A 177 -0.55 -2.12 9.49
N LEU A 178 0.54 -1.95 8.72
CA LEU A 178 1.81 -2.59 9.04
C LEU A 178 2.38 -2.04 10.34
N SER A 179 3.01 -2.92 11.12
CA SER A 179 3.63 -2.49 12.37
C SER A 179 4.83 -1.57 12.07
N PRO A 180 5.28 -0.75 13.04
CA PRO A 180 6.47 0.10 12.88
C PRO A 180 7.75 -0.70 12.59
N GLN A 181 7.78 -1.98 12.95
CA GLN A 181 8.90 -2.88 12.65
C GLN A 181 8.88 -3.36 11.20
N GLY A 182 7.81 -3.10 10.44
CA GLY A 182 7.63 -3.42 9.03
C GLY A 182 7.40 -4.90 8.76
N LEU A 183 7.93 -5.39 7.64
CA LEU A 183 7.77 -6.77 7.21
C LEU A 183 8.98 -7.63 7.61
N ILE A 184 8.71 -8.89 7.96
CA ILE A 184 9.76 -9.92 8.14
C ILE A 184 9.36 -11.15 7.34
N LEU A 185 10.23 -11.52 6.41
CA LEU A 185 10.06 -12.69 5.54
C LEU A 185 11.25 -13.64 5.70
N GLY A 186 10.96 -14.94 5.80
CA GLY A 186 11.96 -15.99 5.67
C GLY A 186 12.09 -16.43 4.21
N ALA A 187 13.31 -16.75 3.76
CA ALA A 187 13.58 -17.35 2.46
C ALA A 187 14.29 -18.70 2.66
N HIS A 188 13.69 -19.76 2.14
CA HIS A 188 14.06 -21.15 2.42
C HIS A 188 14.55 -21.87 1.16
N ALA A 189 14.50 -23.20 1.15
CA ALA A 189 14.91 -24.02 -0.01
C ALA A 189 14.15 -23.71 -1.30
N CYS A 190 12.84 -23.43 -1.22
CA CYS A 190 11.97 -23.21 -2.39
C CYS A 190 10.75 -22.33 -2.08
N ALA A 191 10.76 -21.64 -0.95
CA ALA A 191 9.60 -20.92 -0.46
C ALA A 191 9.99 -19.69 0.35
N LEU A 192 9.11 -18.70 0.31
CA LEU A 192 9.05 -17.62 1.28
C LEU A 192 8.11 -18.02 2.43
N SER A 193 8.41 -17.55 3.63
CA SER A 193 7.49 -17.55 4.77
C SER A 193 7.31 -16.14 5.31
N VAL A 194 6.16 -15.86 5.89
CA VAL A 194 5.81 -14.57 6.50
C VAL A 194 5.94 -14.69 8.01
N GLN A 195 6.94 -14.03 8.60
CA GLN A 195 7.09 -13.98 10.06
C GLN A 195 6.34 -12.78 10.65
N GLN A 196 6.32 -11.66 9.92
CA GLN A 196 5.61 -10.43 10.31
C GLN A 196 4.95 -9.77 9.10
N GLY A 197 3.68 -9.40 9.26
CA GLY A 197 2.79 -8.89 8.21
C GLY A 197 1.59 -9.81 7.99
N GLU A 198 0.50 -9.26 7.46
CA GLU A 198 -0.69 -10.02 7.09
C GLU A 198 -0.81 -10.08 5.56
N PRO A 199 -0.53 -11.24 4.92
CA PRO A 199 -0.56 -11.34 3.47
C PRO A 199 -2.00 -11.26 2.94
N VAL A 200 -2.18 -10.52 1.84
CA VAL A 200 -3.47 -10.36 1.17
C VAL A 200 -3.92 -11.70 0.59
N GLY A 201 -5.12 -12.16 0.95
CA GLY A 201 -5.77 -13.32 0.34
C GLY A 201 -5.12 -14.67 0.65
N VAL A 202 -4.20 -14.74 1.61
CA VAL A 202 -3.52 -15.99 2.00
C VAL A 202 -3.83 -16.32 3.46
N ASN A 203 -4.09 -17.59 3.75
CA ASN A 203 -4.22 -18.06 5.12
C ASN A 203 -2.90 -17.83 5.88
N ARG A 204 -2.97 -17.15 7.04
CA ARG A 204 -1.78 -16.79 7.83
C ARG A 204 -0.94 -18.00 8.25
N ALA A 205 -1.57 -19.08 8.71
CA ALA A 205 -0.83 -20.27 9.13
C ALA A 205 -0.09 -20.93 7.95
N PHE A 206 -0.73 -20.95 6.77
CA PHE A 206 -0.07 -21.38 5.55
C PHE A 206 1.14 -20.50 5.22
N ALA A 207 0.99 -19.17 5.25
CA ALA A 207 2.06 -18.22 4.94
C ALA A 207 3.22 -18.25 5.96
N GLN A 208 2.93 -18.57 7.23
CA GLN A 208 3.94 -18.69 8.30
C GLN A 208 4.74 -20.00 8.22
N SER A 209 4.18 -21.05 7.62
CA SER A 209 4.80 -22.36 7.53
C SER A 209 5.85 -22.47 6.42
N THR A 210 6.91 -23.25 6.66
CA THR A 210 7.83 -23.69 5.61
C THR A 210 7.33 -25.01 5.02
N PRO A 211 7.28 -25.19 3.69
CA PRO A 211 6.90 -26.48 3.11
C PRO A 211 7.95 -27.55 3.47
N PRO A 212 7.51 -28.79 3.73
CA PRO A 212 8.44 -29.88 4.08
C PRO A 212 9.27 -30.34 2.88
N PHE A 213 8.75 -30.17 1.66
CA PHE A 213 9.40 -30.57 0.42
C PHE A 213 9.24 -29.49 -0.65
N CYS A 214 10.24 -29.42 -1.52
CA CYS A 214 10.16 -28.68 -2.78
C CYS A 214 9.55 -29.58 -3.86
N SER A 215 8.87 -28.97 -4.84
CA SER A 215 8.18 -29.69 -5.92
C SER A 215 9.12 -30.08 -7.06
#